data_AF-A0A7S1EKC8-F1
#
_entry.id   AF-A0A7S1EKC8-F1
#
_cell.length_a   1.000
_cell.length_b   1.000
_cell.length_c   1.000
_cell.angle_alpha   90.00
_cell.angle_beta   90.00
_cell.angle_gamma   90.00
#
_symmetry.space_group_name_H-M   'P 1'
#
loop_
_entity.id
_entity.type
_entity.pdbx_description
1 polymer ?
#
loop_
_entity_poly.entity_id
_entity_poly.type
_entity_poly.pdbx_seq_one_letter_code
_entity_poly.pdbx_strand_id
1 'polypeptide(L)'
;AAVAPQNDLLRAPTAEEVSAQEFRQVTRMDVDCDLDIKPFFTSKNKLAAQYSDLYFVRLNKLKSHVVANAQKKWPGCTLCDRILEASVGSACVVVGTVYKEMKLKPNILKQYQDGDDAPPPGGDE
;
A
#
# COMPACT_ATOMS: atom_id res chain seq x y z
N ALA A 1 -36.31 36.71 -31.82
CA ALA A 1 -36.80 35.88 -30.71
C ALA A 1 -35.74 34.83 -30.43
N ALA A 2 -35.08 34.88 -29.27
CA ALA A 2 -33.94 34.03 -28.95
C ALA A 2 -34.42 32.64 -28.50
N VAL A 3 -33.97 31.60 -29.20
CA VAL A 3 -34.18 30.20 -28.82
C VAL A 3 -33.19 29.89 -27.69
N ALA A 4 -33.70 29.70 -26.47
CA ALA A 4 -32.88 29.29 -25.34
C ALA A 4 -32.44 27.82 -25.52
N PRO A 5 -31.20 27.45 -25.17
CA PRO A 5 -30.73 26.08 -25.26
C PRO A 5 -31.49 25.23 -24.24
N GLN A 6 -32.21 24.23 -24.73
CA GLN A 6 -32.98 23.30 -23.90
C GLN A 6 -32.02 22.44 -23.07
N ASN A 7 -31.83 22.81 -21.80
CA ASN A 7 -31.25 21.93 -20.78
C ASN A 7 -32.28 20.85 -20.41
N ASP A 8 -32.52 19.92 -21.34
CA ASP A 8 -33.59 18.92 -21.26
C ASP A 8 -33.19 17.65 -20.49
N LEU A 9 -31.97 17.63 -19.92
CA LEU A 9 -31.43 16.47 -19.19
C LEU A 9 -31.64 16.54 -17.66
N LEU A 10 -32.21 17.64 -17.15
CA LEU A 10 -32.54 17.83 -15.72
C LEU A 10 -34.06 17.74 -15.47
N ARG A 11 -34.81 17.06 -16.34
CA ARG A 11 -36.24 16.77 -16.15
C ARG A 11 -36.47 15.28 -15.92
N ALA A 12 -37.59 14.94 -15.29
CA ALA A 12 -38.03 13.55 -15.21
C ALA A 12 -38.27 13.01 -16.64
N PRO A 13 -37.86 11.77 -16.94
CA PRO A 13 -37.98 11.21 -18.28
C PRO A 13 -39.46 11.14 -18.69
N THR A 14 -39.73 11.51 -19.94
CA THR A 14 -41.08 11.48 -20.52
C THR A 14 -41.50 10.04 -20.80
N ALA A 15 -42.80 9.73 -20.70
CA ALA A 15 -43.32 8.37 -20.87
C ALA A 15 -42.95 7.71 -22.22
N GLU A 16 -42.74 8.55 -23.25
CA GLU A 16 -42.28 8.13 -24.58
C GLU A 16 -40.79 7.76 -24.62
N GLU A 17 -39.95 8.44 -23.84
CA GLU A 17 -38.51 8.13 -23.72
C GLU A 17 -38.29 6.85 -22.91
N VAL A 18 -39.10 6.66 -21.87
CA VAL A 18 -39.10 5.43 -21.06
C VAL A 18 -39.52 4.21 -21.90
N SER A 19 -40.42 4.39 -22.88
CA SER A 19 -40.82 3.29 -23.78
C SER A 19 -39.85 3.09 -24.96
N ALA A 20 -39.18 4.14 -25.42
CA ALA A 20 -38.15 4.08 -26.47
C ALA A 20 -36.80 3.52 -25.98
N GLN A 21 -36.54 3.57 -24.66
CA GLN A 21 -35.41 2.89 -24.06
C GLN A 21 -35.67 1.38 -23.96
N GLU A 22 -35.41 0.67 -25.05
CA GLU A 22 -35.19 -0.77 -25.01
C GLU A 22 -33.90 -1.08 -24.23
N PHE A 23 -33.99 -1.09 -22.90
CA PHE A 23 -32.92 -1.61 -22.08
C PHE A 23 -32.79 -3.10 -22.35
N ARG A 24 -31.74 -3.49 -23.08
CA ARG A 24 -31.37 -4.90 -23.25
C ARG A 24 -31.26 -5.53 -21.87
N GLN A 25 -32.22 -6.37 -21.51
CA GLN A 25 -32.25 -7.05 -20.22
C GLN A 25 -31.15 -8.10 -20.23
N VAL A 26 -29.98 -7.73 -19.70
CA VAL A 26 -28.83 -8.65 -19.62
C VAL A 26 -29.05 -9.57 -18.42
N THR A 27 -29.15 -10.88 -18.68
CA THR A 27 -29.13 -11.89 -17.64
C THR A 27 -27.72 -11.96 -17.06
N ARG A 28 -27.57 -11.56 -15.79
CA ARG A 28 -26.32 -11.76 -15.06
C ARG A 28 -26.14 -13.25 -14.83
N MET A 29 -25.01 -13.80 -15.28
CA MET A 29 -24.57 -15.13 -14.89
C MET A 29 -23.53 -14.97 -13.80
N ASP A 30 -23.79 -15.59 -12.64
CA ASP A 30 -22.78 -15.73 -11.61
C ASP A 30 -21.79 -16.81 -12.05
N VAL A 31 -20.51 -16.45 -12.04
CA VAL A 31 -19.40 -17.38 -12.30
C VAL A 31 -18.74 -17.67 -10.96
N ASP A 32 -18.49 -18.94 -10.68
CA ASP A 32 -17.76 -19.33 -9.49
C ASP A 32 -16.31 -18.82 -9.60
N CYS A 33 -15.94 -17.92 -8.70
CA CYS A 33 -14.63 -17.29 -8.70
C CYS A 33 -14.03 -17.35 -7.29
N ASP A 34 -12.99 -18.18 -7.15
CA ASP A 34 -12.19 -18.26 -5.93
C ASP A 34 -11.20 -17.09 -5.87
N LEU A 35 -11.60 -16.03 -5.16
CA LEU A 35 -10.70 -14.93 -4.83
C LEU A 35 -9.90 -15.30 -3.57
N ASP A 36 -8.59 -15.50 -3.70
CA ASP A 36 -7.68 -15.72 -2.56
C ASP A 36 -7.36 -14.40 -1.83
N ILE A 37 -8.40 -13.77 -1.27
CA ILE A 37 -8.32 -12.49 -0.53
C ILE A 37 -8.23 -12.68 0.98
N LYS A 38 -8.31 -13.93 1.45
CA LYS A 38 -8.21 -14.32 2.87
C LYS A 38 -7.00 -13.71 3.60
N PRO A 39 -5.77 -13.62 3.03
CA PRO A 39 -4.63 -13.06 3.74
C PRO A 39 -4.73 -11.55 4.02
N PHE A 40 -5.62 -10.83 3.34
CA PHE A 40 -5.82 -9.40 3.53
C PHE A 40 -6.93 -9.08 4.54
N PHE A 41 -7.75 -10.07 4.92
CA PHE A 41 -8.82 -9.88 5.89
C PHE A 41 -8.31 -10.06 7.32
N THR A 42 -8.45 -9.03 8.15
CA THR A 42 -8.09 -9.08 9.58
C THR A 42 -9.34 -8.90 10.44
N SER A 43 -9.73 -9.94 11.17
CA SER A 43 -10.91 -9.91 12.07
C SER A 43 -10.66 -9.17 13.38
N LYS A 44 -9.40 -9.08 13.84
CA LYS A 44 -9.02 -8.49 15.13
C LYS A 44 -7.97 -7.40 14.93
N ASN A 45 -8.33 -6.15 15.22
CA ASN A 45 -7.43 -5.00 15.13
C ASN A 45 -6.62 -4.84 16.43
N LYS A 46 -5.43 -5.46 16.49
CA LYS A 46 -4.48 -5.25 17.59
C LYS A 46 -3.61 -4.03 17.31
N LEU A 47 -4.00 -2.86 17.84
CA LEU A 47 -3.31 -1.58 17.60
C LEU A 47 -2.07 -1.35 18.48
N ALA A 48 -1.91 -2.11 19.57
CA ALA A 48 -0.80 -1.95 20.52
C ALA A 48 0.53 -2.58 20.05
N ALA A 49 0.59 -3.18 18.86
CA ALA A 49 1.80 -3.83 18.36
C ALA A 49 2.80 -2.82 17.77
N GLN A 50 4.09 -3.12 17.91
CA GLN A 50 5.15 -2.32 17.29
C GLN A 50 5.51 -2.83 15.89
N TYR A 51 6.05 -1.97 15.04
CA TYR A 51 6.43 -2.33 13.66
C TYR A 51 7.71 -3.19 13.57
N SER A 52 8.44 -3.42 14.66
CA SER A 52 9.65 -4.26 14.68
C SER A 52 9.40 -5.66 14.14
N ASP A 53 8.29 -6.26 14.55
CA ASP A 53 7.94 -7.64 14.22
C ASP A 53 7.67 -7.80 12.72
N LEU A 54 7.11 -6.76 12.09
CA LEU A 54 6.87 -6.72 10.66
C LEU A 54 8.19 -6.84 9.87
N TYR A 55 9.22 -6.10 10.27
CA TYR A 55 10.52 -6.16 9.60
C TYR A 55 11.23 -7.48 9.85
N PHE A 56 11.13 -8.02 11.07
CA PHE A 56 11.69 -9.33 11.42
C PHE A 56 11.09 -10.45 10.55
N VAL A 57 9.76 -10.50 10.45
CA VAL A 57 9.06 -11.51 9.63
C VAL A 57 9.40 -11.36 8.15
N ARG A 58 9.45 -10.13 7.62
CA ARG A 58 9.81 -9.86 6.23
C ARG A 58 11.20 -10.38 5.89
N LEU A 59 12.19 -10.05 6.72
CA LEU A 59 13.57 -10.49 6.50
C LEU A 59 13.65 -12.02 6.56
N ASN A 60 13.07 -12.66 7.57
CA ASN A 60 13.13 -14.12 7.72
C ASN A 60 12.45 -14.87 6.56
N LYS A 61 11.29 -14.39 6.08
CA LYS A 61 10.61 -15.00 4.94
C LYS A 61 11.40 -14.89 3.64
N LEU A 62 12.07 -13.75 3.42
CA LEU A 62 12.79 -13.50 2.17
C LEU A 62 14.23 -14.03 2.19
N LYS A 63 14.85 -14.17 3.37
CA LYS A 63 16.26 -14.53 3.52
C LYS A 63 16.60 -15.85 2.81
N SER A 64 15.79 -16.90 2.97
CA SER A 64 16.04 -18.21 2.34
C SER A 64 16.09 -18.13 0.81
N HIS A 65 15.12 -17.44 0.20
CA HIS A 65 15.05 -17.26 -1.25
C HIS A 65 16.22 -16.44 -1.79
N VAL A 66 16.57 -15.35 -1.10
CA VAL A 66 17.70 -14.48 -1.49
C VAL A 66 19.02 -15.23 -1.38
N VAL A 67 19.25 -15.98 -0.30
CA VAL A 67 20.47 -16.77 -0.08
C VAL A 67 20.64 -17.84 -1.17
N ALA A 68 19.57 -18.58 -1.49
CA ALA A 68 19.62 -19.61 -2.53
C ALA A 68 20.00 -19.01 -3.90
N ASN A 69 19.40 -17.86 -4.25
CA ASN A 69 19.72 -17.16 -5.50
C ASN A 69 21.14 -16.57 -5.50
N ALA A 70 21.60 -16.04 -4.36
CA ALA A 70 22.95 -15.49 -4.22
C ALA A 70 24.01 -16.58 -4.37
N GLN A 71 23.82 -17.75 -3.75
CA GLN A 71 24.73 -18.90 -3.90
C GLN A 71 24.79 -19.41 -5.33
N LYS A 72 23.66 -19.42 -6.04
CA LYS A 72 23.60 -19.80 -7.46
C LYS A 72 24.34 -18.81 -8.36
N LYS A 73 24.26 -17.51 -8.06
CA LYS A 73 24.86 -16.44 -8.88
C LYS A 73 26.35 -16.23 -8.58
N TRP A 74 26.74 -16.40 -7.32
CA TRP A 74 28.10 -16.19 -6.83
C TRP A 74 28.61 -17.42 -6.06
N PRO A 75 28.92 -18.51 -6.78
CA PRO A 75 29.47 -19.71 -6.15
C PRO A 75 30.83 -19.40 -5.54
N GLY A 76 31.00 -19.69 -4.24
CA GLY A 76 32.26 -19.50 -3.50
C GLY A 76 32.38 -18.19 -2.72
N CYS A 77 31.40 -17.28 -2.80
CA CYS A 77 31.36 -16.13 -1.89
C CYS A 77 30.87 -16.53 -0.50
N THR A 78 31.53 -16.03 0.55
CA THR A 78 31.13 -16.27 1.93
C THR A 78 29.86 -15.50 2.26
N LEU A 79 28.85 -16.19 2.79
CA LEU A 79 27.66 -15.56 3.34
C LEU A 79 27.98 -15.04 4.74
N CYS A 80 27.84 -13.73 4.96
CA CYS A 80 27.95 -13.12 6.27
C CYS A 80 26.56 -12.98 6.89
N ASP A 81 26.37 -13.60 8.06
CA ASP A 81 25.09 -13.55 8.77
C ASP A 81 24.85 -12.19 9.42
N ARG A 82 25.90 -11.55 9.92
CA ARG A 82 25.87 -10.19 10.44
C ARG A 82 26.75 -9.28 9.60
N ILE A 83 26.25 -8.08 9.28
CA ILE A 83 27.01 -7.09 8.51
C ILE A 83 28.32 -6.67 9.21
N LEU A 84 28.33 -6.72 10.55
CA LEU A 84 29.50 -6.38 11.36
C LEU A 84 30.63 -7.42 11.26
N GLU A 85 30.36 -8.62 10.75
CA GLU A 85 31.36 -9.69 10.56
C GLU A 85 32.01 -9.64 9.18
N ALA A 86 31.58 -8.71 8.32
CA ALA A 86 32.18 -8.55 7.00
C ALA A 86 33.64 -8.11 7.14
N SER A 87 34.57 -8.89 6.57
CA SER A 87 35.99 -8.56 6.59
C SER A 87 36.34 -7.59 5.46
N VAL A 88 37.18 -6.61 5.78
CA VAL A 88 37.65 -5.61 4.81
C VAL A 88 38.51 -6.31 3.77
N GLY A 89 38.21 -6.08 2.49
CA GLY A 89 38.99 -6.61 1.36
C GLY A 89 38.58 -8.01 0.88
N SER A 90 37.59 -8.65 1.51
CA SER A 90 37.03 -9.92 1.01
C SER A 90 35.68 -9.72 0.31
N ALA A 91 35.41 -10.54 -0.71
CA ALA A 91 34.10 -10.59 -1.35
C ALA A 91 33.15 -11.41 -0.47
N CYS A 92 32.11 -10.76 0.05
CA CYS A 92 31.09 -11.38 0.89
C CYS A 92 29.68 -11.02 0.42
N VAL A 93 28.71 -11.88 0.77
CA VAL A 93 27.28 -11.64 0.55
C VAL A 93 26.64 -11.31 1.89
N VAL A 94 25.93 -10.18 1.95
CA VAL A 94 25.15 -9.77 3.12
C VAL A 94 23.68 -9.69 2.72
N VAL A 95 22.80 -10.25 3.53
CA VAL A 95 21.35 -10.19 3.33
C VAL A 95 20.72 -9.38 4.46
N GLY A 96 20.00 -8.33 4.11
CA GLY A 96 19.38 -7.42 5.08
C GLY A 96 18.26 -6.60 4.47
N THR A 97 17.74 -5.65 5.24
CA THR A 97 16.74 -4.69 4.78
C THR A 97 17.42 -3.38 4.39
N VAL A 98 17.07 -2.85 3.22
CA VAL A 98 17.59 -1.55 2.76
C VAL A 98 16.79 -0.43 3.40
N TYR A 99 17.48 0.52 4.03
CA TYR A 99 16.91 1.74 4.56
C TYR A 99 17.45 2.94 3.77
N LYS A 100 16.56 3.86 3.39
CA LYS A 100 16.92 5.09 2.69
C LYS A 100 16.54 6.30 3.54
N GLU A 101 17.56 6.99 4.04
CA GLU A 101 17.40 8.29 4.70
C GLU A 101 17.23 9.38 3.64
N MET A 102 16.20 10.22 3.77
CA MET A 102 15.89 11.27 2.81
C MET A 102 15.65 12.59 3.53
N LYS A 103 16.36 13.65 3.12
CA LYS A 103 16.31 14.96 3.78
C LYS A 103 14.91 15.60 3.79
N LEU A 104 14.12 15.37 2.75
CA LEU A 104 12.77 15.92 2.59
C LEU A 104 11.67 15.00 3.11
N LYS A 105 12.02 13.88 3.76
CA LYS A 105 11.02 13.01 4.39
C LYS A 105 10.40 13.76 5.58
N PRO A 106 9.06 13.84 5.69
CA PRO A 106 8.43 14.48 6.84
C PRO A 106 8.82 13.75 8.12
N ASN A 107 9.05 14.51 9.18
CA ASN A 107 9.48 13.99 10.47
C ASN A 107 8.59 14.59 11.56
N ILE A 108 7.80 13.72 12.20
CA ILE A 108 6.83 14.12 13.22
C ILE A 108 7.49 14.81 14.42
N LEU A 109 8.70 14.41 14.81
CA LEU A 109 9.42 15.04 15.93
C LEU A 109 9.86 16.46 15.58
N LYS A 110 10.19 16.75 14.32
CA LYS A 110 10.48 18.12 13.87
C LYS A 110 9.21 18.96 13.85
N GLN A 111 8.10 18.41 13.35
CA GLN A 111 6.80 19.10 13.33
C GLN A 111 6.33 19.50 14.74
N TYR A 112 6.49 18.62 15.72
CA TYR A 112 6.19 18.95 17.12
C TYR A 112 7.09 20.06 17.70
N GLN A 113 8.34 20.16 17.26
CA GLN A 113 9.26 21.22 17.69
C GLN A 113 8.91 22.57 17.05
N ASP A 114 8.47 22.54 15.79
CA ASP A 114 8.12 23.74 15.02
C ASP A 114 6.74 24.30 15.40
N GLY A 115 5.92 23.54 16.15
CA GLY A 115 4.64 24.00 16.72
C GLY A 115 3.44 23.92 15.77
N ASP A 116 3.60 23.31 14.60
CA ASP A 116 2.54 23.18 13.57
C ASP A 116 1.38 22.26 13.98
N ASP A 117 1.58 21.39 14.98
CA ASP A 117 0.58 20.45 15.51
C ASP A 117 -0.14 20.96 16.78
N ALA A 118 -0.03 22.26 17.10
CA ALA A 118 -0.75 22.83 18.22
C ALA A 118 -2.28 22.74 17.98
N PRO A 119 -3.07 22.15 18.91
CA PRO A 119 -4.52 22.16 18.78
C PRO A 119 -5.01 23.63 18.70
N PRO A 120 -6.02 23.93 17.86
CA PRO A 120 -6.54 25.28 17.75
C PRO A 120 -6.94 25.78 19.14
N PRO A 121 -6.61 27.05 19.49
CA PRO A 121 -7.02 27.61 20.77
C PRO A 121 -8.54 27.46 20.86
N GLY A 122 -9.00 26.75 21.89
CA GLY A 122 -10.42 26.51 22.13
C GLY A 122 -11.16 27.83 22.10
N GLY A 123 -12.25 27.89 21.33
CA GLY A 123 -13.23 28.95 21.51
C GLY A 123 -13.76 28.83 22.93
N ASP A 124 -13.48 29.83 23.74
CA ASP A 124 -14.17 30.04 25.02
C ASP A 124 -15.68 30.07 24.72
N GLU A 125 -16.40 29.05 25.20
CA GLU A 125 -17.86 29.09 25.39
C GLU A 125 -18.15 29.38 26.86
#